data_AF-A0A926EEM1-F1
#
_entry.id   AF-A0A926EEM1-F1
#
_cell.length_a   1.000
_cell.length_b   1.000
_cell.length_c   1.000
_cell.angle_alpha   90.00
_cell.angle_beta   90.00
_cell.angle_gamma   90.00
#
_symmetry.space_group_name_H-M   'P 1'
#
loop_
_entity.id
_entity.type
_entity.pdbx_description
1 polymer ?
#
loop_
_entity_poly.entity_id
_entity_poly.type
_entity_poly.pdbx_seq_one_letter_code
_entity_poly.pdbx_strand_id
1 'polypeptide(L)'
;MIVYTPLWETMKRKNVTTYTLINKCGMSSHTVHRLRHNMGISTQLINDLCRLLECRVEDILLYLPDEEVSPPDGDKTSPKDSKTPQNRGKASPDEDRASPDGGKTPRGSNEAPPEEDKVPQP
;
A
#
# COMPACT_ATOMS: atom_id res chain seq x y z
N MET A 1 -14.18 -6.80 10.87
CA MET A 1 -13.40 -7.96 10.37
C MET A 1 -11.88 -7.71 10.32
N ILE A 2 -11.04 -8.76 10.42
CA ILE A 2 -9.57 -8.68 10.21
C ILE A 2 -9.25 -8.98 8.74
N VAL A 3 -8.36 -8.19 8.12
CA VAL A 3 -7.88 -8.38 6.76
C VAL A 3 -6.36 -8.42 6.69
N TYR A 4 -5.79 -9.20 5.76
CA TYR A 4 -4.34 -9.34 5.55
C TYR A 4 -3.84 -8.67 4.27
N THR A 5 -4.55 -7.67 3.76
CA THR A 5 -4.11 -6.87 2.61
C THR A 5 -2.71 -6.27 2.79
N PRO A 6 -2.37 -5.68 3.96
CA PRO A 6 -1.04 -5.11 4.20
C PRO A 6 0.10 -6.13 4.08
N LEU A 7 -0.13 -7.38 4.47
CA LEU A 7 0.86 -8.45 4.37
C LEU A 7 1.38 -8.60 2.94
N TRP A 8 0.49 -8.64 1.95
CA TRP A 8 0.86 -8.84 0.55
C TRP A 8 1.61 -7.64 -0.03
N GLU A 9 1.25 -6.42 0.38
CA GLU A 9 1.98 -5.20 0.02
C GLU A 9 3.40 -5.21 0.61
N THR A 10 3.53 -5.59 1.87
CA THR A 10 4.82 -5.72 2.57
C THR A 10 5.70 -6.79 1.92
N MET A 11 5.12 -7.94 1.55
CA MET A 11 5.81 -8.98 0.79
C MET A 11 6.32 -8.46 -0.56
N LYS A 12 5.49 -7.72 -1.30
CA LYS A 12 5.88 -7.11 -2.58
C LYS A 12 7.01 -6.09 -2.42
N ARG A 13 6.93 -5.22 -1.40
CA ARG A 13 8.00 -4.25 -1.08
C ARG A 13 9.32 -4.94 -0.76
N LYS A 14 9.28 -6.06 -0.03
CA LYS A 14 10.48 -6.80 0.41
C LYS A 14 10.93 -7.89 -0.55
N ASN A 15 10.31 -8.02 -1.74
CA ASN A 15 10.59 -9.08 -2.70
C ASN A 15 10.49 -10.51 -2.09
N VAL A 16 9.57 -10.69 -1.13
CA VAL A 16 9.31 -11.98 -0.50
C VAL A 16 8.17 -12.67 -1.24
N THR A 17 8.40 -13.88 -1.70
CA THR A 17 7.38 -14.67 -2.39
C THR A 17 6.63 -15.56 -1.41
N THR A 18 5.44 -16.00 -1.81
CA THR A 18 4.66 -16.98 -1.05
C THR A 18 5.41 -18.30 -0.87
N TYR A 19 6.28 -18.65 -1.81
CA TYR A 19 7.19 -19.79 -1.67
C TYR A 19 8.15 -19.61 -0.49
N THR A 20 8.68 -18.40 -0.27
CA THR A 20 9.52 -18.11 0.89
C THR A 20 8.75 -18.29 2.21
N LEU A 21 7.46 -17.96 2.27
CA LEU A 21 6.64 -18.23 3.45
C LEU A 21 6.49 -19.72 3.74
N ILE A 22 6.23 -20.52 2.70
CA ILE A 22 6.05 -21.97 2.84
C ILE A 22 7.36 -22.62 3.30
N ASN A 23 8.47 -22.27 2.66
CA ASN A 23 9.75 -22.94 2.89
C ASN A 23 10.54 -22.40 4.08
N LYS A 24 10.48 -21.09 4.39
CA LYS A 24 11.27 -20.49 5.49
C LYS A 24 10.47 -20.28 6.78
N CYS A 25 9.17 -20.06 6.68
CA CYS A 25 8.31 -19.84 7.85
C CYS A 25 7.59 -21.13 8.28
N GLY A 26 7.82 -22.25 7.57
CA GLY A 26 7.16 -23.53 7.85
C GLY A 26 5.65 -23.48 7.65
N MET A 27 5.16 -22.50 6.87
CA MET A 27 3.73 -22.37 6.63
C MET A 27 3.25 -23.48 5.72
N SER A 28 2.27 -24.24 6.19
CA SER A 28 1.55 -25.15 5.31
C SER A 28 0.77 -24.36 4.24
N SER A 29 0.53 -24.99 3.10
CA SER A 29 -0.34 -24.44 2.04
C SER A 29 -1.71 -24.03 2.61
N HIS A 30 -2.21 -24.77 3.62
CA HIS A 30 -3.43 -24.45 4.34
C HIS A 30 -3.37 -23.08 5.04
N THR A 31 -2.25 -22.75 5.69
CA THR A 31 -2.08 -21.44 6.34
C THR A 31 -2.08 -20.30 5.32
N VAL A 32 -1.40 -20.47 4.19
CA VAL A 32 -1.42 -19.48 3.10
C VAL A 32 -2.83 -19.29 2.56
N HIS A 33 -3.59 -20.37 2.39
CA HIS A 33 -4.99 -20.30 2.01
C HIS A 33 -5.81 -19.51 3.03
N ARG A 34 -5.63 -19.76 4.34
CA ARG A 34 -6.28 -18.99 5.42
C ARG A 34 -6.00 -17.49 5.34
N LEU A 35 -4.74 -17.12 5.10
CA LEU A 35 -4.34 -15.71 4.91
C LEU A 35 -5.04 -15.08 3.70
N ARG A 36 -5.16 -15.79 2.58
CA ARG A 36 -5.85 -15.29 1.37
C ARG A 36 -7.36 -15.10 1.58
N HIS A 37 -7.95 -15.91 2.45
CA HIS A 37 -9.39 -15.85 2.77
C HIS A 37 -9.68 -15.05 4.04
N ASN A 38 -8.73 -14.27 4.55
CA ASN A 38 -8.89 -13.46 5.77
C ASN A 38 -9.39 -14.26 6.98
N MET A 39 -9.04 -15.55 7.05
CA MET A 39 -9.37 -16.39 8.19
C MET A 39 -8.48 -16.06 9.38
N GLY A 40 -8.96 -16.28 10.61
CA GLY A 40 -8.15 -16.12 11.82
C GLY A 40 -6.89 -16.99 11.76
N ILE A 41 -5.79 -16.54 12.34
CA ILE A 41 -4.52 -17.27 12.47
C ILE A 41 -4.05 -17.24 13.93
N SER A 42 -3.03 -18.02 14.27
CA SER A 42 -2.43 -17.93 15.61
C SER A 42 -1.54 -16.69 15.73
N THR A 43 -1.42 -16.15 16.94
CA THR A 43 -0.51 -15.04 17.26
C THR A 43 0.96 -15.43 17.09
N GLN A 44 1.30 -16.71 17.23
CA GLN A 44 2.63 -17.24 16.92
C GLN A 44 2.97 -17.04 15.44
N LEU A 45 2.03 -17.30 14.53
CA LEU A 45 2.23 -17.09 13.10
C LEU A 45 2.53 -15.63 12.78
N ILE A 46 1.81 -14.71 13.43
CA ILE A 46 2.01 -13.27 13.28
C ILE A 46 3.41 -12.88 13.73
N ASN A 47 3.88 -13.42 14.87
CA ASN A 47 5.24 -13.21 15.34
C ASN A 47 6.29 -13.69 14.32
N ASP A 48 6.11 -14.88 13.75
CA ASP A 48 7.05 -15.42 12.77
C ASP A 48 7.06 -14.61 11.47
N LEU A 49 5.89 -14.13 11.03
CA LEU A 49 5.77 -13.19 9.91
C LEU A 49 6.51 -11.87 10.20
N CYS A 50 6.33 -11.28 11.39
CA CYS A 50 7.05 -10.07 11.79
C CYS A 50 8.56 -10.27 11.76
N ARG A 51 9.05 -11.43 12.21
CA ARG A 51 10.48 -11.75 12.24
C ARG A 51 11.06 -11.98 10.86
N LEU A 52 10.34 -12.68 9.97
CA LEU A 52 10.78 -12.96 8.62
C LEU A 52 10.76 -11.70 7.74
N LEU A 53 9.67 -10.94 7.85
CA LEU A 53 9.46 -9.74 7.07
C LEU A 53 10.05 -8.51 7.73
N GLU A 54 10.68 -8.60 8.91
CA GLU A 54 11.23 -7.47 9.67
C GLU A 54 10.30 -6.23 9.64
N CYS A 55 9.05 -6.43 10.05
CA CYS A 55 8.00 -5.41 9.94
C CYS A 55 7.12 -5.36 11.19
N ARG A 56 6.25 -4.35 11.28
CA ARG A 56 5.31 -4.20 12.40
C ARG A 56 4.08 -5.06 12.17
N VAL A 57 3.33 -5.31 13.24
CA VAL A 57 2.09 -6.10 13.17
C VAL A 57 1.05 -5.50 12.20
N GLU A 58 0.98 -4.17 12.13
CA GLU A 58 0.09 -3.44 11.23
C GLU A 58 0.48 -3.56 9.74
N ASP A 59 1.74 -3.87 9.44
CA ASP A 59 2.19 -4.18 8.08
C ASP A 59 1.73 -5.58 7.63
N ILE A 60 1.11 -6.35 8.51
CA ILE A 60 0.63 -7.73 8.27
C ILE A 60 -0.89 -7.79 8.30
N LEU A 61 -1.52 -7.21 9.32
CA LEU A 61 -2.97 -7.30 9.52
C LEU A 61 -3.57 -5.92 9.81
N LEU A 62 -4.80 -5.75 9.35
CA LEU A 62 -5.61 -4.56 9.56
C LEU A 62 -6.97 -4.96 10.13
N TYR A 63 -7.41 -4.25 11.16
CA TYR A 63 -8.78 -4.36 11.65
C TYR A 63 -9.65 -3.35 10.91
N LEU A 64 -10.72 -3.84 10.28
CA LEU A 64 -11.80 -3.04 9.74
C LEU A 64 -12.99 -3.17 10.71
N PRO A 65 -13.52 -2.07 11.28
CA PRO A 65 -14.78 -2.14 12.00
C PRO A 65 -15.86 -2.68 11.05
N ASP A 66 -16.71 -3.57 11.56
CA ASP A 66 -17.91 -3.94 10.82
C ASP A 66 -18.79 -2.69 10.82
N GLU A 67 -19.18 -2.19 9.65
CA GLU A 67 -20.00 -0.98 9.56
C GLU A 67 -21.28 -1.20 10.36
N GLU A 68 -21.33 -0.68 11.58
CA GLU A 68 -22.60 -0.37 12.21
C GLU A 68 -23.20 0.74 11.35
N VAL A 69 -24.12 0.34 10.48
CA VAL A 69 -25.07 1.24 9.85
C VAL A 69 -25.80 1.92 11.00
N SER A 70 -25.24 3.03 11.48
CA SER A 70 -26.00 3.98 12.27
C SER A 70 -27.19 4.36 11.38
N PRO A 71 -28.44 4.11 11.78
CA PRO A 71 -29.57 4.51 10.98
C PRO A 71 -29.45 6.02 10.69
N PRO A 72 -29.55 6.44 9.41
CA PRO A 72 -29.58 7.85 9.08
C PRO A 72 -30.97 8.41 9.41
N ASP A 73 -31.28 8.54 10.70
CA ASP A 73 -32.41 9.33 11.17
C ASP A 73 -31.89 10.70 11.59
N GLY A 74 -32.17 11.68 10.73
CA GLY A 74 -31.40 12.91 10.60
C GLY A 74 -31.79 14.08 11.48
N ASP A 75 -31.01 15.16 11.35
CA ASP A 75 -31.58 16.51 11.27
C ASP A 75 -30.67 17.43 10.45
N LYS A 76 -31.32 18.32 9.72
CA LYS A 76 -30.80 19.27 8.75
C LYS A 76 -30.19 20.47 9.46
N THR A 77 -29.07 20.99 8.96
CA THR A 77 -29.03 22.40 8.54
C THR A 77 -27.78 22.71 7.72
N SER A 78 -27.98 22.84 6.42
CA SER A 78 -27.22 23.80 5.63
C SER A 78 -27.60 25.22 6.06
N PRO A 79 -26.63 26.13 6.14
CA PRO A 79 -26.79 27.46 5.54
C PRO A 79 -25.73 27.57 4.43
N LYS A 80 -26.08 27.45 3.14
CA LYS A 80 -26.57 28.54 2.28
C LYS A 80 -25.85 29.86 2.53
N ASP A 81 -24.98 30.19 1.56
CA ASP A 81 -24.67 31.53 1.08
C ASP A 81 -24.14 32.51 2.14
N SER A 82 -22.94 33.07 2.02
CA SER A 82 -22.69 34.04 0.96
C SER A 82 -21.33 34.71 1.16
N LYS A 83 -20.80 35.19 0.04
CA LYS A 83 -19.89 36.34 -0.11
C LYS A 83 -18.41 36.02 -0.37
N THR A 84 -18.15 35.75 -1.64
CA THR A 84 -17.00 36.28 -2.38
C THR A 84 -16.79 37.78 -2.10
N PRO A 85 -15.55 38.23 -1.86
CA PRO A 85 -15.12 39.57 -2.22
C PRO A 85 -14.27 39.54 -3.49
N GLN A 86 -14.66 40.38 -4.44
CA GLN A 86 -13.95 40.68 -5.67
C GLN A 86 -12.82 41.67 -5.40
N ASN A 87 -11.62 41.30 -5.85
CA ASN A 87 -10.72 42.09 -6.71
C ASN A 87 -9.88 43.29 -6.18
N ARG A 88 -8.73 43.42 -6.87
CA ARG A 88 -7.92 44.60 -7.22
C ARG A 88 -6.83 45.07 -6.26
N GLY A 89 -5.61 44.63 -6.58
CA GLY A 89 -4.37 45.35 -6.33
C GLY A 89 -3.35 45.00 -7.41
N LYS A 90 -3.15 45.91 -8.37
CA LYS A 90 -2.05 45.89 -9.35
C LYS A 90 -0.76 46.32 -8.68
N ALA A 91 0.36 45.66 -8.96
CA ALA A 91 1.66 46.27 -9.24
C ALA A 91 2.66 45.20 -9.73
N SER A 92 3.15 45.35 -10.96
CA SER A 92 4.46 44.85 -11.40
C SER A 92 5.57 45.67 -10.69
N PRO A 93 6.82 45.18 -10.58
CA PRO A 93 7.73 45.30 -11.71
C PRO A 93 8.71 44.13 -11.90
N ASP A 94 9.22 44.11 -13.13
CA ASP A 94 10.37 43.41 -13.69
C ASP A 94 11.56 43.21 -12.75
N GLU A 95 12.05 41.97 -12.67
CA GLU A 95 13.49 41.74 -12.53
C GLU A 95 13.96 40.63 -13.48
N ASP A 96 14.99 41.02 -14.19
CA ASP A 96 15.66 40.42 -15.32
C ASP A 96 16.49 39.18 -14.91
N ARG A 97 16.85 38.38 -15.92
CA ARG A 97 18.20 37.81 -16.12
C ARG A 97 18.43 36.29 -15.91
N ALA A 98 18.69 35.67 -17.07
CA ALA A 98 19.65 34.59 -17.36
C ALA A 98 19.24 33.11 -17.23
N SER A 99 18.99 32.50 -18.41
CA SER A 99 19.57 31.20 -18.83
C SER A 99 21.10 31.37 -19.07
N PRO A 100 21.99 30.33 -19.07
CA PRO A 100 21.77 29.02 -19.70
C PRO A 100 22.52 27.78 -19.12
N ASP A 101 22.17 26.62 -19.69
CA ASP A 101 22.95 25.41 -20.04
C ASP A 101 23.90 24.70 -19.07
N GLY A 102 23.72 23.37 -18.98
CA GLY A 102 24.61 22.38 -18.39
C GLY A 102 23.81 21.37 -17.56
N GLY A 103 23.77 20.07 -17.80
CA GLY A 103 24.63 19.19 -18.56
C GLY A 103 24.71 17.87 -17.79
N LYS A 104 24.25 16.78 -18.43
CA LYS A 104 24.52 15.35 -18.14
C LYS A 104 24.08 14.77 -16.78
N THR A 105 23.14 13.84 -16.83
CA THR A 105 23.13 12.67 -15.93
C THR A 105 23.25 11.38 -16.75
N PRO A 106 24.20 10.49 -16.42
CA PRO A 106 24.47 9.29 -17.19
C PRO A 106 23.72 8.05 -16.67
N ARG A 107 23.65 7.06 -17.57
CA ARG A 107 23.73 5.60 -17.37
C ARG A 107 22.80 4.91 -16.36
N GLY A 108 22.14 3.88 -16.87
CA GLY A 108 21.70 2.76 -16.05
C GLY A 108 20.89 1.75 -16.84
N SER A 109 21.55 1.03 -17.75
CA SER A 109 21.02 -0.23 -18.28
C SER A 109 20.73 -1.17 -17.11
N ASN A 110 19.54 -1.77 -17.08
CA ASN A 110 19.36 -3.06 -16.42
C ASN A 110 18.26 -3.83 -17.17
N GLU A 111 18.74 -4.65 -18.10
CA GLU A 111 18.44 -6.07 -18.20
C GLU A 111 17.07 -6.53 -17.67
N ALA A 112 16.19 -6.88 -18.60
CA ALA A 112 15.06 -7.76 -18.35
C ALA A 112 15.56 -9.19 -18.10
N PRO A 113 15.14 -9.87 -17.01
CA PRO A 113 15.29 -11.31 -16.90
C PRO A 113 14.13 -12.06 -17.60
N PRO A 114 14.34 -13.32 -17.96
CA PRO A 114 13.57 -14.05 -18.97
C PRO A 114 12.20 -14.54 -18.49
N GLU A 115 11.25 -14.60 -19.42
CA GLU A 115 10.07 -15.45 -19.35
C GLU A 115 10.46 -16.90 -19.63
N GLU A 116 10.47 -17.79 -18.63
CA GLU A 116 10.21 -19.26 -18.68
C GLU A 116 9.82 -19.65 -17.23
N ASP A 117 8.77 -20.41 -16.92
CA ASP A 117 8.69 -21.83 -17.20
C ASP A 117 7.24 -22.34 -17.07
N LYS A 118 6.84 -23.08 -18.08
CA LYS A 118 5.55 -23.73 -18.25
C LYS A 118 5.55 -25.02 -17.42
N VAL A 119 4.95 -25.01 -16.23
CA VAL A 119 4.78 -26.24 -15.44
C VAL A 119 3.73 -27.15 -16.12
N PRO A 120 4.07 -28.39 -16.49
CA PRO A 120 3.11 -29.36 -16.99
C PRO A 120 2.26 -29.89 -15.82
N GLN A 121 0.94 -29.95 -16.02
CA GLN A 121 0.01 -30.58 -15.09
C GLN A 121 0.03 -32.12 -15.26
N PRO A 122 -0.26 -32.87 -14.19
CA PRO A 122 -0.27 -34.34 -14.22
C PRO A 122 -1.37 -34.92 -15.11
#